data_AF-A0A2V0PB99-F1
#
_entry.id   AF-A0A2V0PB99-F1
#
_cell.length_a   1.000
_cell.length_b   1.000
_cell.length_c   1.000
_cell.angle_alpha   90.00
_cell.angle_beta   90.00
_cell.angle_gamma   90.00
#
_symmetry.space_group_name_H-M   'P 1'
#
loop_
_entity.id
_entity.type
_entity.pdbx_description
1 polymer ?
#
loop_
_entity_poly.entity_id
_entity_poly.type
_entity_poly.pdbx_seq_one_letter_code
_entity_poly.pdbx_strand_id
1 'polypeptide(L)'
;MNSNFMVGPWPSGSGARRRPGRRVAAAGAVLLLVAGLVAGAAAQDTPWLVGRATYYGGPAYYTKVFDATRGNGSFGILEQGSCGFTNSNGALPFPKDAVAAAADANFDYAGSCGRCYAVRCRSGYVLDNDGKTLNINAKDFTYLPTMPGAAGLKDEQGRGWPGNQGEGAGMLQTKCWDDNKEVRVRIIDSCPCRQVLPDGAPGVKAGGEVRRQGPCCPGTAGISHFDLSFWAFTQLAHPLYGQQMLQYRPVDCDTGAPLPQRFIDRGTIYKNGARPGWGWRVYFGSYFDHAVKGAAPGGGSATCADLTKQGGLTFLVKQAAAAGLAPFGGAKELTFLLRDGVSTSPPQEGKFPDLKIFLMNDGAKKYCNKEVYIKDLFATSVAVGGGWRKYTAPFAAFKCDYAGARPNEIDRVDFQNYVPREKVPFCLADMVIVR
;
A
#
# COMPACT_ATOMS: atom_id res chain seq x y z
N MET A 1 -24.92 -23.52 -31.39
CA MET A 1 -25.16 -24.80 -32.09
C MET A 1 -24.12 -25.77 -31.55
N ASN A 2 -24.49 -26.56 -30.52
CA ASN A 2 -24.84 -27.99 -30.60
C ASN A 2 -23.57 -28.85 -30.78
N SER A 3 -23.21 -29.87 -29.99
CA SER A 3 -23.84 -30.70 -28.92
C SER A 3 -22.66 -31.45 -28.22
N ASN A 4 -22.56 -31.68 -26.91
CA ASN A 4 -23.32 -32.49 -25.93
C ASN A 4 -22.95 -34.00 -25.87
N PHE A 5 -22.84 -34.55 -24.62
CA PHE A 5 -22.86 -35.98 -24.15
C PHE A 5 -21.57 -36.86 -24.19
N MET A 6 -21.22 -37.81 -23.28
CA MET A 6 -21.85 -38.56 -22.16
C MET A 6 -20.81 -39.19 -21.15
N VAL A 7 -21.10 -39.14 -19.83
CA VAL A 7 -21.29 -40.24 -18.80
C VAL A 7 -20.27 -41.38 -18.50
N GLY A 8 -19.78 -41.42 -17.23
CA GLY A 8 -19.72 -42.56 -16.22
C GLY A 8 -18.84 -43.82 -16.43
N PRO A 9 -18.66 -44.76 -15.44
CA PRO A 9 -19.17 -44.86 -14.05
C PRO A 9 -18.17 -45.34 -12.94
N TRP A 10 -18.70 -45.49 -11.70
CA TRP A 10 -18.14 -46.09 -10.47
C TRP A 10 -17.99 -47.64 -10.49
N PRO A 11 -17.34 -48.24 -9.46
CA PRO A 11 -18.08 -49.24 -8.68
C PRO A 11 -17.89 -49.20 -7.15
N SER A 12 -18.97 -49.64 -6.49
CA SER A 12 -19.13 -50.01 -5.07
C SER A 12 -18.71 -51.46 -4.80
N GLY A 13 -18.24 -51.75 -3.57
CA GLY A 13 -18.04 -53.13 -3.10
C GLY A 13 -18.21 -53.24 -1.58
N SER A 14 -19.32 -53.85 -1.18
CA SER A 14 -19.72 -54.20 0.19
C SER A 14 -19.36 -55.66 0.53
N GLY A 15 -18.92 -55.94 1.77
CA GLY A 15 -18.78 -57.30 2.28
C GLY A 15 -18.80 -57.35 3.82
N ALA A 16 -19.73 -58.13 4.38
CA ALA A 16 -19.98 -58.28 5.81
C ALA A 16 -19.79 -59.75 6.25
N ARG A 17 -19.27 -59.99 7.48
CA ARG A 17 -19.90 -60.78 8.58
C ARG A 17 -18.92 -61.41 9.61
N ARG A 18 -19.24 -61.12 10.88
CA ARG A 18 -19.40 -61.98 12.10
C ARG A 18 -18.19 -62.51 12.94
N ARG A 19 -18.08 -61.92 14.15
CA ARG A 19 -18.17 -62.46 15.56
C ARG A 19 -17.09 -63.46 16.07
N PRO A 20 -16.97 -63.72 17.41
CA PRO A 20 -17.14 -62.88 18.62
C PRO A 20 -16.04 -63.10 19.71
N GLY A 21 -15.99 -62.26 20.76
CA GLY A 21 -15.28 -62.56 22.02
C GLY A 21 -15.10 -61.33 22.91
N ARG A 22 -16.01 -61.10 23.87
CA ARG A 22 -15.88 -61.35 25.33
C ARG A 22 -14.90 -60.43 26.09
N ARG A 23 -15.53 -59.68 27.02
CA ARG A 23 -15.15 -59.34 28.42
C ARG A 23 -14.44 -58.00 28.72
N VAL A 24 -15.19 -57.21 29.50
CA VAL A 24 -14.85 -56.57 30.78
C VAL A 24 -13.73 -55.52 30.78
N ALA A 25 -14.10 -54.25 31.01
CA ALA A 25 -13.74 -53.51 32.22
C ALA A 25 -14.40 -52.13 32.18
N ALA A 26 -15.25 -51.86 33.16
CA ALA A 26 -15.71 -50.52 33.47
C ALA A 26 -14.56 -49.78 34.16
N ALA A 27 -13.96 -48.81 33.47
CA ALA A 27 -13.08 -47.82 34.07
C ALA A 27 -13.78 -46.47 33.97
N GLY A 28 -14.05 -45.86 35.12
CA GLY A 28 -14.73 -44.58 35.24
C GLY A 28 -13.95 -43.47 34.52
N ALA A 29 -14.60 -42.82 33.57
CA ALA A 29 -14.13 -41.58 33.00
C ALA A 29 -14.51 -40.44 33.96
N VAL A 30 -13.54 -39.96 34.72
CA VAL A 30 -13.59 -38.62 35.30
C VAL A 30 -13.48 -37.65 34.13
N LEU A 31 -14.62 -37.11 33.71
CA LEU A 31 -14.70 -36.05 32.71
C LEU A 31 -14.26 -34.74 33.38
N LEU A 32 -12.96 -34.47 33.39
CA LEU A 32 -12.42 -33.14 33.66
C LEU A 32 -12.76 -32.25 32.46
N LEU A 33 -13.89 -31.55 32.57
CA LEU A 33 -14.24 -30.39 31.76
C LEU A 33 -13.21 -29.29 32.03
N VAL A 34 -12.08 -29.34 31.32
CA VAL A 34 -11.26 -28.16 31.10
C VAL A 34 -12.05 -27.29 30.11
N ALA A 35 -12.94 -26.46 30.64
CA ALA A 35 -13.49 -25.34 29.91
C ALA A 35 -12.32 -24.42 29.57
N GLY A 36 -11.74 -24.63 28.39
CA GLY A 36 -10.78 -23.72 27.80
C GLY A 36 -11.46 -22.37 27.64
N LEU A 37 -11.12 -21.43 28.53
CA LEU A 37 -11.23 -20.00 28.28
C LEU A 37 -10.31 -19.67 27.09
N VAL A 38 -10.75 -20.02 25.88
CA VAL A 38 -10.33 -19.30 24.70
C VAL A 38 -11.00 -17.95 24.83
N ALA A 39 -10.31 -17.02 25.49
CA ALA A 39 -10.61 -15.62 25.35
C ALA A 39 -10.39 -15.29 23.88
N GLY A 40 -11.44 -15.48 23.07
CA GLY A 40 -11.54 -14.86 21.78
C GLY A 40 -11.40 -13.38 22.08
N ALA A 41 -10.27 -12.79 21.70
CA ALA A 41 -10.14 -11.35 21.64
C ALA A 41 -11.30 -10.89 20.76
N ALA A 42 -12.36 -10.36 21.37
CA ALA A 42 -13.42 -9.70 20.65
C ALA A 42 -12.70 -8.67 19.79
N ALA A 43 -12.78 -8.82 18.48
CA ALA A 43 -12.25 -7.85 17.55
C ALA A 43 -12.89 -6.52 17.96
N GLN A 44 -12.09 -5.63 18.55
CA GLN A 44 -12.56 -4.28 18.83
C GLN A 44 -12.89 -3.69 17.47
N ASP A 45 -14.17 -3.46 17.19
CA ASP A 45 -14.61 -2.81 15.98
C ASP A 45 -13.96 -1.43 15.92
N THR A 46 -12.94 -1.26 15.07
CA THR A 46 -12.36 0.05 14.82
C THR A 46 -13.47 0.95 14.28
N PRO A 47 -13.78 2.08 14.95
CA PRO A 47 -14.90 2.91 14.58
C PRO A 47 -14.69 3.51 13.19
N TRP A 48 -15.81 3.73 12.48
CA TRP A 48 -15.82 4.50 11.25
C TRP A 48 -15.54 5.97 11.53
N LEU A 49 -14.50 6.50 10.91
CA LEU A 49 -14.12 7.90 10.98
C LEU A 49 -14.74 8.68 9.84
N VAL A 50 -15.03 9.95 10.05
CA VAL A 50 -15.48 10.85 8.99
C VAL A 50 -14.28 11.33 8.19
N GLY A 51 -14.37 11.22 6.87
CA GLY A 51 -13.39 11.78 5.95
C GLY A 51 -14.07 12.43 4.74
N ARG A 52 -13.25 12.87 3.80
CA ARG A 52 -13.66 13.38 2.50
C ARG A 52 -12.73 12.84 1.44
N ALA A 53 -13.21 12.74 0.22
CA ALA A 53 -12.38 12.41 -0.92
C ALA A 53 -12.54 13.37 -2.10
N THR A 54 -11.43 13.58 -2.80
CA THR A 54 -11.39 13.95 -4.22
C THR A 54 -10.98 12.72 -5.02
N TYR A 55 -10.70 12.89 -6.31
CA TYR A 55 -10.00 11.87 -7.06
C TYR A 55 -8.87 12.39 -7.93
N TYR A 56 -7.95 11.48 -8.24
CA TYR A 56 -6.84 11.69 -9.16
C TYR A 56 -6.69 10.53 -10.17
N GLY A 57 -6.00 10.82 -11.27
CA GLY A 57 -6.03 10.08 -12.52
C GLY A 57 -7.38 10.14 -13.24
N GLY A 58 -7.54 9.24 -14.18
CA GLY A 58 -8.77 9.06 -14.94
C GLY A 58 -8.51 8.62 -16.37
N PRO A 59 -9.51 8.02 -17.03
CA PRO A 59 -9.41 7.64 -18.43
C PRO A 59 -9.44 8.88 -19.33
N ALA A 60 -8.78 8.78 -20.48
CA ALA A 60 -8.62 9.89 -21.41
C ALA A 60 -9.96 10.47 -21.91
N TYR A 61 -11.02 9.65 -22.02
CA TYR A 61 -12.35 10.15 -22.42
C TYR A 61 -12.91 11.15 -21.40
N TYR A 62 -12.58 10.98 -20.12
CA TYR A 62 -13.09 11.80 -19.04
C TYR A 62 -12.22 13.04 -18.86
N THR A 63 -10.90 12.87 -18.77
CA THR A 63 -9.97 13.98 -18.47
C THR A 63 -9.95 15.04 -19.58
N LYS A 64 -10.04 14.61 -20.87
CA LYS A 64 -10.03 15.52 -22.02
C LYS A 64 -11.12 16.59 -22.00
N VAL A 65 -12.27 16.30 -21.36
CA VAL A 65 -13.36 17.29 -21.22
C VAL A 65 -12.93 18.48 -20.36
N PHE A 66 -12.00 18.27 -19.42
CA PHE A 66 -11.55 19.29 -18.48
C PHE A 66 -10.15 19.84 -18.80
N ASP A 67 -9.37 19.15 -19.64
CA ASP A 67 -7.99 19.50 -19.96
C ASP A 67 -7.83 20.92 -20.51
N ALA A 68 -8.78 21.42 -21.33
CA ALA A 68 -8.73 22.80 -21.83
C ALA A 68 -8.72 23.86 -20.73
N THR A 69 -9.27 23.53 -19.55
CA THR A 69 -9.35 24.43 -18.40
C THR A 69 -8.28 24.17 -17.34
N ARG A 70 -7.73 22.95 -17.27
CA ARG A 70 -6.74 22.58 -16.25
C ARG A 70 -5.30 22.46 -16.76
N GLY A 71 -5.13 22.13 -18.04
CA GLY A 71 -3.86 21.74 -18.65
C GLY A 71 -3.65 20.22 -18.66
N ASN A 72 -2.85 19.72 -19.61
CA ASN A 72 -2.56 18.28 -19.73
C ASN A 72 -1.95 17.71 -18.44
N GLY A 73 -2.51 16.61 -17.94
CA GLY A 73 -2.00 15.90 -16.75
C GLY A 73 -2.53 16.41 -15.42
N SER A 74 -3.52 17.31 -15.42
CA SER A 74 -4.01 17.99 -14.22
C SER A 74 -4.78 17.14 -13.21
N PHE A 75 -5.12 15.91 -13.58
CA PHE A 75 -5.71 14.95 -12.66
C PHE A 75 -4.63 14.13 -11.94
N GLY A 76 -3.34 14.35 -12.18
CA GLY A 76 -2.27 13.57 -11.53
C GLY A 76 -2.04 12.19 -12.17
N ILE A 77 -0.96 11.53 -11.74
CA ILE A 77 -0.45 10.28 -12.32
C ILE A 77 -0.34 9.25 -11.20
N LEU A 78 -1.15 8.18 -11.26
CA LEU A 78 -1.19 7.14 -10.22
C LEU A 78 0.17 6.47 -10.05
N GLU A 79 0.82 6.24 -11.18
CA GLU A 79 2.07 5.50 -11.29
C GLU A 79 3.29 6.30 -10.82
N GLN A 80 3.13 7.52 -10.29
CA GLN A 80 4.24 8.33 -9.76
C GLN A 80 4.10 8.64 -8.26
N GLY A 81 3.40 7.75 -7.55
CA GLY A 81 3.11 7.96 -6.14
C GLY A 81 4.35 8.03 -5.24
N SER A 82 4.29 8.91 -4.25
CA SER A 82 5.37 9.16 -3.29
C SER A 82 5.73 7.99 -2.37
N CYS A 83 4.91 6.93 -2.30
CA CYS A 83 5.28 5.68 -1.64
C CYS A 83 6.18 4.77 -2.50
N GLY A 84 6.39 5.14 -3.77
CA GLY A 84 7.36 4.57 -4.70
C GLY A 84 6.96 3.26 -5.38
N PHE A 85 5.70 2.83 -5.24
CA PHE A 85 5.14 1.61 -5.84
C PHE A 85 4.95 1.70 -7.36
N THR A 86 6.04 1.85 -8.10
CA THR A 86 6.05 1.95 -9.55
C THR A 86 7.05 0.97 -10.10
N ASN A 87 6.62 0.11 -11.01
CA ASN A 87 7.53 -0.81 -11.69
C ASN A 87 8.35 -0.07 -12.75
N SER A 88 9.46 -0.64 -13.17
CA SER A 88 10.38 -0.04 -14.15
C SER A 88 9.74 0.20 -15.52
N ASN A 89 8.67 -0.52 -15.87
CA ASN A 89 7.85 -0.28 -17.06
C ASN A 89 6.81 0.84 -16.88
N GLY A 90 6.81 1.52 -15.74
CA GLY A 90 5.85 2.56 -15.39
C GLY A 90 4.50 2.05 -14.90
N ALA A 91 4.31 0.74 -14.71
CA ALA A 91 3.04 0.20 -14.24
C ALA A 91 2.90 0.27 -12.71
N LEU A 92 1.66 0.41 -12.24
CA LEU A 92 1.29 0.24 -10.84
C LEU A 92 1.15 -1.26 -10.51
N PRO A 93 1.74 -1.77 -9.41
CA PRO A 93 1.63 -3.17 -9.02
C PRO A 93 0.28 -3.51 -8.35
N PHE A 94 -0.63 -2.53 -8.26
CA PHE A 94 -1.94 -2.68 -7.62
C PHE A 94 -3.08 -2.34 -8.60
N PRO A 95 -4.28 -2.89 -8.38
CA PRO A 95 -5.46 -2.51 -9.15
C PRO A 95 -5.74 -1.00 -9.04
N LYS A 96 -5.95 -0.35 -10.19
CA LYS A 96 -6.19 1.11 -10.22
C LYS A 96 -7.44 1.52 -9.46
N ASP A 97 -8.39 0.62 -9.25
CA ASP A 97 -9.65 0.82 -8.54
C ASP A 97 -9.57 0.55 -7.02
N ALA A 98 -8.37 0.28 -6.50
CA ALA A 98 -8.12 -0.07 -5.11
C ALA A 98 -6.96 0.72 -4.49
N VAL A 99 -6.74 1.97 -4.94
CA VAL A 99 -5.63 2.81 -4.46
C VAL A 99 -6.05 4.25 -4.17
N ALA A 100 -5.29 4.91 -3.30
CA ALA A 100 -5.50 6.30 -2.92
C ALA A 100 -4.19 6.99 -2.51
N ALA A 101 -4.24 8.31 -2.41
CA ALA A 101 -3.27 9.15 -1.73
C ALA A 101 -3.82 9.61 -0.38
N ALA A 102 -3.00 9.63 0.66
CA ALA A 102 -3.38 10.19 1.96
C ALA A 102 -2.94 11.66 2.07
N ALA A 103 -3.81 12.54 2.57
CA ALA A 103 -3.40 13.92 2.81
C ALA A 103 -2.33 14.00 3.91
N ASP A 104 -1.33 14.86 3.73
CA ASP A 104 -0.26 15.06 4.71
C ASP A 104 -0.74 15.69 6.03
N ALA A 105 -1.92 16.31 6.01
CA ALA A 105 -2.62 16.82 7.19
C ALA A 105 -3.41 15.75 7.97
N ASN A 106 -3.59 14.53 7.45
CA ASN A 106 -4.30 13.49 8.18
C ASN A 106 -3.53 13.12 9.46
N PHE A 107 -4.25 12.92 10.57
CA PHE A 107 -3.63 12.56 11.85
C PHE A 107 -2.88 11.22 11.78
N ASP A 108 -3.26 10.34 10.85
CA ASP A 108 -2.64 9.05 10.59
C ASP A 108 -1.76 9.03 9.33
N TYR A 109 -1.38 10.20 8.79
CA TYR A 109 -0.51 10.29 7.62
C TYR A 109 0.87 9.63 7.84
N ALA A 110 1.46 9.78 9.03
CA ALA A 110 2.73 9.13 9.35
C ALA A 110 2.58 7.60 9.30
N GLY A 111 3.48 6.96 8.54
CA GLY A 111 3.45 5.54 8.21
C GLY A 111 2.30 5.14 7.30
N SER A 112 1.67 6.05 6.55
CA SER A 112 0.51 5.71 5.72
C SER A 112 0.83 4.79 4.53
N CYS A 113 2.05 4.83 4.00
CA CYS A 113 2.41 4.02 2.82
C CYS A 113 2.12 2.54 3.01
N GLY A 114 1.46 1.95 2.00
CA GLY A 114 1.11 0.53 1.99
C GLY A 114 -0.03 0.13 2.93
N ARG A 115 -0.52 1.03 3.81
CA ARG A 115 -1.74 0.76 4.61
C ARG A 115 -2.97 0.66 3.72
N CYS A 116 -3.95 -0.10 4.18
CA CYS A 116 -5.26 -0.17 3.54
C CYS A 116 -6.36 0.38 4.44
N TYR A 117 -7.39 0.92 3.80
CA TYR A 117 -8.58 1.45 4.44
C TYR A 117 -9.80 0.87 3.75
N ALA A 118 -10.80 0.48 4.52
CA ALA A 118 -12.16 0.36 4.00
C ALA A 118 -12.74 1.77 3.98
N VAL A 119 -13.24 2.20 2.82
CA VAL A 119 -13.91 3.48 2.63
C VAL A 119 -15.31 3.25 2.10
N ARG A 120 -16.27 4.05 2.54
CA ARG A 120 -17.62 4.10 1.97
C ARG A 120 -18.08 5.53 1.84
N CYS A 121 -18.91 5.81 0.85
CA CYS A 121 -19.47 7.13 0.66
C CYS A 121 -20.57 7.40 1.69
N ARG A 122 -20.70 8.66 2.10
CA ARG A 122 -21.79 9.14 2.95
C ARG A 122 -22.57 10.19 2.18
N SER A 123 -23.84 9.88 1.84
CA SER A 123 -24.68 10.83 1.13
C SER A 123 -24.93 12.08 1.98
N GLY A 124 -24.97 13.26 1.36
CA GLY A 124 -25.21 14.52 2.04
C GLY A 124 -24.24 15.64 1.65
N TYR A 125 -24.27 16.72 2.44
CA TYR A 125 -23.42 17.89 2.21
C TYR A 125 -21.95 17.54 2.36
N VAL A 126 -21.14 18.01 1.41
CA VAL A 126 -19.69 17.89 1.50
C VAL A 126 -19.16 19.04 2.35
N LEU A 127 -18.35 18.71 3.34
CA LEU A 127 -17.77 19.68 4.28
C LEU A 127 -16.35 20.05 3.86
N ASP A 128 -15.95 21.29 4.10
CA ASP A 128 -14.57 21.76 3.93
C ASP A 128 -13.69 21.37 5.13
N ASN A 129 -12.48 21.92 5.21
CA ASN A 129 -11.53 21.61 6.27
C ASN A 129 -11.98 22.16 7.65
N ASP A 130 -12.87 23.15 7.66
CA ASP A 130 -13.40 23.80 8.86
C ASP A 130 -14.83 23.34 9.19
N GLY A 131 -15.30 22.29 8.50
CA GLY A 131 -16.61 21.69 8.75
C GLY A 131 -17.78 22.47 8.17
N LYS A 132 -17.52 23.47 7.32
CA LYS A 132 -18.55 24.23 6.62
C LYS A 132 -18.95 23.50 5.35
N THR A 133 -20.21 23.62 4.95
CA THR A 133 -20.65 23.08 3.66
C THR A 133 -19.90 23.74 2.52
N LEU A 134 -19.40 22.94 1.57
CA LEU A 134 -18.74 23.41 0.37
C LEU A 134 -19.76 24.04 -0.58
N ASN A 135 -19.46 25.25 -1.04
CA ASN A 135 -20.17 25.86 -2.15
C ASN A 135 -19.83 25.15 -3.45
N ILE A 136 -20.79 25.06 -4.38
CA ILE A 136 -20.50 24.66 -5.75
C ILE A 136 -19.66 25.74 -6.42
N ASN A 137 -18.50 25.37 -6.95
CA ASN A 137 -17.69 26.27 -7.74
C ASN A 137 -17.01 25.50 -8.88
N ALA A 138 -17.39 25.85 -10.12
CA ALA A 138 -16.80 25.28 -11.32
C ALA A 138 -15.30 25.61 -11.44
N LYS A 139 -14.87 26.80 -10.98
CA LYS A 139 -13.48 27.26 -11.06
C LYS A 139 -12.55 26.49 -10.12
N ASP A 140 -13.09 26.01 -8.99
CA ASP A 140 -12.32 25.21 -8.02
C ASP A 140 -12.45 23.71 -8.30
N PHE A 141 -13.14 23.33 -9.39
CA PHE A 141 -13.40 21.95 -9.79
C PHE A 141 -14.04 21.11 -8.67
N THR A 142 -14.71 21.77 -7.73
CA THR A 142 -15.52 21.15 -6.68
C THR A 142 -16.90 20.76 -7.19
N TYR A 143 -17.25 21.18 -8.41
CA TYR A 143 -18.50 20.83 -9.09
C TYR A 143 -18.27 20.88 -10.60
N LEU A 144 -18.23 19.71 -11.24
CA LEU A 144 -17.87 19.57 -12.66
C LEU A 144 -19.00 19.58 -13.70
N PRO A 145 -20.30 19.36 -13.37
CA PRO A 145 -21.31 19.20 -14.42
C PRO A 145 -21.61 20.49 -15.19
N THR A 146 -21.23 21.66 -14.67
CA THR A 146 -21.36 22.95 -15.36
C THR A 146 -20.29 23.19 -16.43
N MET A 147 -19.30 22.31 -16.55
CA MET A 147 -18.28 22.38 -17.59
C MET A 147 -18.88 21.99 -18.96
N PRO A 148 -18.54 22.69 -20.04
CA PRO A 148 -18.96 22.30 -21.39
C PRO A 148 -18.62 20.84 -21.69
N GLY A 149 -19.63 20.05 -22.09
CA GLY A 149 -19.46 18.62 -22.41
C GLY A 149 -19.50 17.67 -21.21
N ALA A 150 -19.55 18.16 -19.97
CA ALA A 150 -19.52 17.30 -18.78
C ALA A 150 -20.85 16.61 -18.47
N ALA A 151 -21.99 17.26 -18.74
CA ALA A 151 -23.32 16.73 -18.40
C ALA A 151 -23.65 15.36 -19.03
N GLY A 152 -23.06 15.05 -20.21
CA GLY A 152 -23.23 13.79 -20.90
C GLY A 152 -22.28 12.68 -20.44
N LEU A 153 -21.27 13.00 -19.62
CA LEU A 153 -20.28 12.02 -19.18
C LEU A 153 -20.93 10.94 -18.32
N LYS A 154 -20.55 9.70 -18.62
CA LYS A 154 -20.83 8.54 -17.79
C LYS A 154 -19.63 8.26 -16.90
N ASP A 155 -19.88 7.58 -15.79
CA ASP A 155 -18.81 6.97 -15.01
C ASP A 155 -18.31 5.66 -15.67
N GLU A 156 -17.34 5.02 -15.01
CA GLU A 156 -16.70 3.80 -15.51
C GLU A 156 -17.68 2.60 -15.66
N GLN A 157 -18.83 2.67 -15.01
CA GLN A 157 -19.89 1.65 -15.07
C GLN A 157 -21.04 2.06 -16.01
N GLY A 158 -20.87 3.15 -16.78
CA GLY A 158 -21.87 3.64 -17.72
C GLY A 158 -23.04 4.39 -17.07
N ARG A 159 -22.96 4.70 -15.77
CA ARG A 159 -24.03 5.41 -15.05
C ARG A 159 -23.95 6.90 -15.34
N GLY A 160 -25.12 7.53 -15.48
CA GLY A 160 -25.22 8.97 -15.72
C GLY A 160 -25.18 9.79 -14.43
N TRP A 161 -24.94 11.09 -14.60
CA TRP A 161 -24.99 12.07 -13.51
C TRP A 161 -26.33 12.03 -12.75
N PRO A 162 -26.34 11.77 -11.43
CA PRO A 162 -27.58 11.70 -10.65
C PRO A 162 -28.11 13.07 -10.16
N GLY A 163 -27.42 14.18 -10.48
CA GLY A 163 -27.79 15.52 -10.01
C GLY A 163 -27.20 15.89 -8.64
N ASN A 164 -27.23 17.17 -8.28
CA ASN A 164 -26.84 17.67 -6.96
C ASN A 164 -28.05 18.33 -6.29
N GLN A 165 -28.59 17.69 -5.24
CA GLN A 165 -29.76 18.20 -4.52
C GLN A 165 -29.49 19.52 -3.77
N GLY A 166 -28.23 19.83 -3.47
CA GLY A 166 -27.81 21.07 -2.82
C GLY A 166 -27.66 22.25 -3.80
N GLU A 167 -27.83 22.03 -5.11
CA GLU A 167 -27.57 23.02 -6.15
C GLU A 167 -28.44 24.29 -5.99
N GLY A 168 -29.71 24.14 -5.59
CA GLY A 168 -30.60 25.27 -5.33
C GLY A 168 -30.17 26.16 -4.15
N ALA A 169 -29.34 25.63 -3.25
CA ALA A 169 -28.73 26.38 -2.15
C ALA A 169 -27.29 26.83 -2.46
N GLY A 170 -26.79 26.57 -3.67
CA GLY A 170 -25.39 26.82 -4.05
C GLY A 170 -24.39 25.88 -3.36
N MET A 171 -24.84 24.72 -2.87
CA MET A 171 -24.04 23.81 -2.04
C MET A 171 -23.77 22.48 -2.72
N LEU A 172 -22.60 21.88 -2.45
CA LEU A 172 -22.26 20.55 -2.93
C LEU A 172 -22.89 19.49 -2.01
N GLN A 173 -23.83 18.72 -2.57
CA GLN A 173 -24.44 17.57 -1.91
C GLN A 173 -24.25 16.32 -2.76
N THR A 174 -23.46 15.37 -2.25
CA THR A 174 -23.16 14.12 -2.95
C THR A 174 -24.23 13.08 -2.65
N LYS A 175 -24.69 12.39 -3.70
CA LYS A 175 -25.48 11.16 -3.60
C LYS A 175 -24.59 9.97 -3.93
N CYS A 176 -24.41 9.08 -2.97
CA CYS A 176 -23.71 7.83 -3.20
C CYS A 176 -24.56 6.89 -4.06
N TRP A 177 -23.90 5.94 -4.72
CA TRP A 177 -24.60 4.84 -5.37
C TRP A 177 -25.23 3.88 -4.37
N ASP A 178 -24.50 3.63 -3.28
CA ASP A 178 -24.90 2.84 -2.12
C ASP A 178 -24.06 3.30 -0.92
N ASP A 179 -24.70 3.85 0.11
CA ASP A 179 -24.06 4.34 1.34
C ASP A 179 -23.39 3.21 2.15
N ASN A 180 -23.74 1.95 1.89
CA ASN A 180 -23.15 0.78 2.55
C ASN A 180 -22.04 0.11 1.75
N LYS A 181 -21.81 0.52 0.49
CA LYS A 181 -20.76 -0.08 -0.34
C LYS A 181 -19.38 0.31 0.18
N GLU A 182 -18.62 -0.70 0.58
CA GLU A 182 -17.23 -0.55 0.97
C GLU A 182 -16.29 -0.78 -0.22
N VAL A 183 -15.31 0.10 -0.38
CA VAL A 183 -14.17 -0.06 -1.28
C VAL A 183 -12.92 -0.13 -0.42
N ARG A 184 -12.06 -1.11 -0.69
CA ARG A 184 -10.77 -1.22 0.00
C ARG A 184 -9.71 -0.51 -0.82
N VAL A 185 -9.07 0.49 -0.23
CA VAL A 185 -8.02 1.27 -0.92
C VAL A 185 -6.69 1.16 -0.19
N ARG A 186 -5.61 1.01 -0.96
CA ARG A 186 -4.23 1.04 -0.47
C ARG A 186 -3.62 2.43 -0.69
N ILE A 187 -2.93 2.95 0.32
CA ILE A 187 -2.20 4.21 0.18
C ILE A 187 -0.90 3.98 -0.60
N ILE A 188 -0.83 4.55 -1.80
CA ILE A 188 0.33 4.49 -2.70
C ILE A 188 1.00 5.86 -2.91
N ASP A 189 0.34 6.92 -2.46
CA ASP A 189 0.77 8.28 -2.68
C ASP A 189 0.39 9.18 -1.50
N SER A 190 0.68 10.46 -1.62
CA SER A 190 0.38 11.51 -0.68
C SER A 190 -0.26 12.67 -1.40
N CYS A 191 -1.25 13.26 -0.77
CA CYS A 191 -1.75 14.55 -1.17
C CYS A 191 -1.13 15.62 -0.27
N PRO A 192 -0.07 16.32 -0.71
CA PRO A 192 0.54 17.36 0.09
C PRO A 192 -0.32 18.63 0.08
N CYS A 193 -0.54 19.27 1.24
CA CYS A 193 -1.14 20.60 1.30
C CYS A 193 -0.38 21.62 0.43
N ARG A 194 0.95 21.51 0.41
CA ARG A 194 1.84 22.31 -0.45
C ARG A 194 2.51 21.38 -1.48
N GLN A 195 1.99 21.37 -2.69
CA GLN A 195 2.53 20.61 -3.79
C GLN A 195 3.64 21.40 -4.48
N VAL A 196 4.85 20.83 -4.52
CA VAL A 196 5.98 21.38 -5.27
C VAL A 196 6.07 20.64 -6.59
N LEU A 197 5.89 21.37 -7.69
CA LEU A 197 5.90 20.85 -9.04
C LEU A 197 7.18 21.33 -9.74
N PRO A 198 8.05 20.41 -10.20
CA PRO A 198 9.29 20.80 -10.84
C PRO A 198 9.05 21.41 -12.21
N ASP A 199 10.05 22.14 -12.70
CA ASP A 199 10.06 22.63 -14.07
C ASP A 199 9.94 21.47 -15.08
N GLY A 200 9.20 21.69 -16.16
CA GLY A 200 8.94 20.69 -17.20
C GLY A 200 7.88 19.62 -16.85
N ALA A 201 7.28 19.65 -15.65
CA ALA A 201 6.16 18.76 -15.35
C ALA A 201 4.91 19.10 -16.20
N PRO A 202 4.08 18.11 -16.58
CA PRO A 202 2.87 18.35 -17.37
C PRO A 202 1.95 19.39 -16.71
N GLY A 203 1.57 20.42 -17.47
CA GLY A 203 0.67 21.48 -16.98
C GLY A 203 1.31 22.44 -15.97
N VAL A 204 2.64 22.53 -15.91
CA VAL A 204 3.39 23.38 -14.97
C VAL A 204 4.11 24.50 -15.72
N LYS A 205 4.16 25.70 -15.13
CA LYS A 205 4.85 26.86 -15.71
C LYS A 205 6.37 26.65 -15.75
N ALA A 206 7.03 27.27 -16.71
CA ALA A 206 8.49 27.31 -16.77
C ALA A 206 9.06 27.86 -15.45
N GLY A 207 10.08 27.16 -14.90
CA GLY A 207 10.65 27.44 -13.58
C GLY A 207 9.97 26.69 -12.42
N GLY A 208 8.98 25.85 -12.70
CA GLY A 208 8.23 25.09 -11.70
C GLY A 208 7.13 25.91 -11.02
N GLU A 209 6.36 25.25 -10.16
CA GLU A 209 5.23 25.86 -9.46
C GLU A 209 5.06 25.27 -8.06
N VAL A 210 4.56 26.08 -7.12
CA VAL A 210 4.09 25.60 -5.83
C VAL A 210 2.59 25.83 -5.74
N ARG A 211 1.82 24.76 -5.63
CA ARG A 211 0.35 24.79 -5.52
C ARG A 211 -0.10 24.48 -4.11
N ARG A 212 -1.16 25.16 -3.66
CA ARG A 212 -1.87 24.79 -2.44
C ARG A 212 -3.01 23.84 -2.79
N GLN A 213 -3.02 22.64 -2.22
CA GLN A 213 -4.09 21.67 -2.40
C GLN A 213 -5.06 21.77 -1.22
N GLY A 214 -6.06 22.64 -1.38
CA GLY A 214 -7.02 22.98 -0.32
C GLY A 214 -7.56 21.76 0.45
N PRO A 215 -8.12 20.74 -0.23
CA PRO A 215 -8.67 19.56 0.45
C PRO A 215 -7.67 18.77 1.30
N CYS A 216 -6.36 18.91 1.03
CA CYS A 216 -5.29 18.16 1.69
C CYS A 216 -4.62 18.96 2.81
N CYS A 217 -5.02 20.22 2.99
CA CYS A 217 -4.52 21.08 4.04
C CYS A 217 -5.18 20.81 5.39
N PRO A 218 -4.52 21.18 6.50
CA PRO A 218 -5.13 21.10 7.82
C PRO A 218 -6.35 22.01 7.93
N GLY A 219 -7.21 21.69 8.89
CA GLY A 219 -8.42 22.44 9.21
C GLY A 219 -8.86 22.23 10.64
N THR A 220 -9.85 23.01 11.05
CA THR A 220 -10.35 23.00 12.43
C THR A 220 -11.32 21.85 12.73
N ALA A 221 -11.95 21.25 11.71
CA ALA A 221 -12.94 20.19 11.91
C ALA A 221 -12.34 18.78 12.02
N GLY A 222 -11.03 18.61 11.82
CA GLY A 222 -10.37 17.30 11.90
C GLY A 222 -10.81 16.30 10.83
N ILE A 223 -11.43 16.76 9.74
CA ILE A 223 -11.89 15.90 8.64
C ILE A 223 -10.68 15.43 7.84
N SER A 224 -10.44 14.12 7.84
CA SER A 224 -9.35 13.53 7.05
C SER A 224 -9.68 13.53 5.56
N HIS A 225 -8.66 13.60 4.72
CA HIS A 225 -8.81 13.63 3.28
C HIS A 225 -8.04 12.50 2.58
N PHE A 226 -8.69 11.89 1.59
CA PHE A 226 -8.10 10.90 0.71
C PHE A 226 -8.31 11.34 -0.74
N ASP A 227 -7.23 11.38 -1.51
CA ASP A 227 -7.38 11.49 -2.96
C ASP A 227 -7.52 10.07 -3.52
N LEU A 228 -8.76 9.64 -3.76
CA LEU A 228 -9.00 8.29 -4.29
C LEU A 228 -8.54 8.23 -5.74
N SER A 229 -8.14 7.07 -6.25
CA SER A 229 -8.07 6.96 -7.71
C SER A 229 -9.46 7.22 -8.33
N PHE A 230 -9.51 7.75 -9.55
CA PHE A 230 -10.76 7.92 -10.30
C PHE A 230 -11.60 6.63 -10.31
N TRP A 231 -10.96 5.48 -10.50
CA TRP A 231 -11.61 4.18 -10.53
C TRP A 231 -12.15 3.74 -9.16
N ALA A 232 -11.49 4.08 -8.05
CA ALA A 232 -12.02 3.83 -6.71
C ALA A 232 -13.17 4.80 -6.37
N PHE A 233 -13.04 6.07 -6.77
CA PHE A 233 -14.06 7.10 -6.52
C PHE A 233 -15.38 6.76 -7.20
N THR A 234 -15.33 6.40 -8.49
CA THR A 234 -16.52 6.09 -9.31
C THR A 234 -17.34 4.93 -8.76
N GLN A 235 -16.71 3.98 -8.06
CA GLN A 235 -17.41 2.90 -7.39
C GLN A 235 -18.38 3.38 -6.31
N LEU A 236 -18.12 4.54 -5.70
CA LEU A 236 -18.84 5.10 -4.57
C LEU A 236 -19.85 6.20 -4.96
N ALA A 237 -19.45 7.13 -5.84
CA ALA A 237 -20.29 8.23 -6.33
C ALA A 237 -19.88 8.65 -7.75
N HIS A 238 -20.72 9.44 -8.43
CA HIS A 238 -20.40 9.92 -9.77
C HIS A 238 -19.23 10.93 -9.74
N PRO A 239 -18.21 10.82 -10.62
CA PRO A 239 -17.00 11.65 -10.54
C PRO A 239 -17.27 13.15 -10.78
N LEU A 240 -18.40 13.50 -11.43
CA LEU A 240 -18.77 14.92 -11.62
C LEU A 240 -19.04 15.68 -10.31
N TYR A 241 -19.23 15.00 -9.18
CA TYR A 241 -19.27 15.69 -7.89
C TYR A 241 -17.94 16.34 -7.55
N GLY A 242 -16.80 15.87 -8.08
CA GLY A 242 -15.46 16.35 -7.75
C GLY A 242 -15.00 15.98 -6.34
N GLN A 243 -15.90 16.03 -5.35
CA GLN A 243 -15.66 15.66 -3.96
C GLN A 243 -16.84 14.86 -3.37
N GLN A 244 -16.56 14.05 -2.36
CA GLN A 244 -17.58 13.32 -1.61
C GLN A 244 -17.20 13.17 -0.13
N MET A 245 -18.19 13.12 0.76
CA MET A 245 -17.94 12.70 2.14
C MET A 245 -17.71 11.18 2.19
N LEU A 246 -16.80 10.77 3.05
CA LEU A 246 -16.48 9.38 3.32
C LEU A 246 -16.74 9.04 4.78
N GLN A 247 -16.98 7.76 5.00
CA GLN A 247 -16.58 7.09 6.22
C GLN A 247 -15.41 6.16 5.92
N TYR A 248 -14.43 6.07 6.81
CA TYR A 248 -13.29 5.19 6.62
C TYR A 248 -12.80 4.53 7.91
N ARG A 249 -12.12 3.39 7.78
CA ARG A 249 -11.38 2.75 8.88
C ARG A 249 -10.16 1.98 8.36
N PRO A 250 -9.06 1.89 9.12
CA PRO A 250 -7.92 1.04 8.78
C PRO A 250 -8.33 -0.43 8.73
N VAL A 251 -7.86 -1.16 7.72
CA VAL A 251 -8.09 -2.59 7.57
C VAL A 251 -6.84 -3.29 7.06
N ASP A 252 -6.72 -4.58 7.36
CA ASP A 252 -5.70 -5.42 6.75
C ASP A 252 -5.96 -5.53 5.24
N CYS A 253 -4.89 -5.36 4.46
CA CYS A 253 -5.01 -5.29 3.01
C CYS A 253 -5.52 -6.59 2.40
N ASP A 254 -5.16 -7.73 2.98
CA ASP A 254 -5.43 -9.05 2.43
C ASP A 254 -6.81 -9.54 2.89
N THR A 255 -7.07 -9.50 4.19
CA THR A 255 -8.28 -10.04 4.82
C THR A 255 -9.43 -9.04 4.93
N GLY A 256 -9.14 -7.74 5.00
CA GLY A 256 -10.14 -6.70 5.28
C GLY A 256 -10.52 -6.60 6.75
N ALA A 257 -9.86 -7.35 7.64
CA ALA A 257 -10.08 -7.27 9.08
C ALA A 257 -9.73 -5.87 9.61
N PRO A 258 -10.51 -5.30 10.55
CA PRO A 258 -10.20 -4.01 11.15
C PRO A 258 -8.80 -3.98 11.77
N LEU A 259 -8.10 -2.85 11.60
CA LEU A 259 -6.82 -2.58 12.24
C LEU A 259 -6.91 -1.33 13.14
N PRO A 260 -6.03 -1.20 14.14
CA PRO A 260 -5.91 0.04 14.89
C PRO A 260 -5.54 1.23 14.00
N GLN A 261 -5.91 2.44 14.44
CA GLN A 261 -5.42 3.66 13.82
C GLN A 261 -3.89 3.73 13.90
N ARG A 262 -3.27 4.36 12.89
CA ARG A 262 -1.80 4.53 12.81
C ARG A 262 -1.01 3.20 12.82
N PHE A 263 -1.67 2.08 12.50
CA PHE A 263 -1.04 0.76 12.48
C PHE A 263 0.09 0.66 11.44
N ILE A 264 1.25 0.18 11.86
CA ILE A 264 2.29 -0.28 10.93
C ILE A 264 2.68 -1.69 11.31
N ASP A 265 3.10 -2.48 10.32
CA ASP A 265 3.71 -3.77 10.57
C ASP A 265 5.15 -3.57 11.04
N ARG A 266 5.32 -3.60 12.37
CA ARG A 266 6.62 -3.46 13.02
C ARG A 266 7.46 -4.74 12.92
N GLY A 267 6.84 -5.89 12.64
CA GLY A 267 7.53 -7.18 12.60
C GLY A 267 7.99 -7.55 11.19
N THR A 268 7.19 -7.24 10.18
CA THR A 268 7.43 -7.64 8.80
C THR A 268 7.49 -6.41 7.92
N ILE A 269 8.60 -6.26 7.18
CA ILE A 269 8.78 -5.18 6.21
C ILE A 269 8.18 -5.59 4.87
N TYR A 270 8.49 -6.82 4.45
CA TYR A 270 8.09 -7.35 3.15
C TYR A 270 7.73 -8.83 3.24
N LYS A 271 6.52 -9.19 2.82
CA LYS A 271 6.07 -10.58 2.62
C LYS A 271 4.97 -10.57 1.57
N ASN A 272 5.24 -11.15 0.40
CA ASN A 272 4.40 -11.05 -0.80
C ASN A 272 4.09 -9.60 -1.24
N GLY A 273 4.92 -8.64 -0.85
CA GLY A 273 4.65 -7.21 -0.98
C GLY A 273 5.09 -6.44 0.27
N ALA A 274 5.21 -5.12 0.15
CA ALA A 274 5.48 -4.26 1.29
C ALA A 274 4.28 -4.29 2.25
N ARG A 275 4.54 -4.47 3.54
CA ARG A 275 3.50 -4.57 4.57
C ARG A 275 2.99 -3.17 4.99
N PRO A 276 1.82 -3.08 5.64
CA PRO A 276 1.26 -1.79 6.07
C PRO A 276 2.28 -0.94 6.82
N GLY A 277 2.48 0.31 6.44
CA GLY A 277 3.53 1.16 7.02
C GLY A 277 4.70 1.44 6.10
N TRP A 278 5.02 0.50 5.22
CA TRP A 278 6.24 0.51 4.43
C TRP A 278 6.00 1.01 3.01
N GLY A 279 6.71 2.09 2.66
CA GLY A 279 6.97 2.46 1.27
C GLY A 279 8.09 1.60 0.68
N TRP A 280 8.17 1.60 -0.65
CA TRP A 280 9.14 0.85 -1.44
C TRP A 280 9.62 1.76 -2.56
N ARG A 281 10.93 1.97 -2.71
CA ARG A 281 11.48 2.85 -3.75
C ARG A 281 12.77 2.27 -4.30
N VAL A 282 12.96 2.37 -5.61
CA VAL A 282 14.25 2.12 -6.26
C VAL A 282 14.82 3.44 -6.77
N TYR A 283 16.14 3.62 -6.65
CA TYR A 283 16.87 4.74 -7.22
C TYR A 283 18.09 4.21 -8.00
N PHE A 284 18.40 4.84 -9.13
CA PHE A 284 19.40 4.37 -10.10
C PHE A 284 19.30 2.86 -10.41
N GLY A 285 18.11 2.38 -10.79
CA GLY A 285 17.89 1.02 -11.29
C GLY A 285 17.59 1.00 -12.80
N SER A 286 18.06 -0.02 -13.52
CA SER A 286 17.68 -0.28 -14.92
C SER A 286 16.48 -1.21 -15.05
N TYR A 287 16.17 -1.98 -14.01
CA TYR A 287 14.98 -2.81 -13.91
C TYR A 287 14.55 -2.88 -12.45
N PHE A 288 13.25 -2.89 -12.19
CA PHE A 288 12.70 -3.11 -10.87
C PHE A 288 11.21 -3.44 -10.96
N ASP A 289 10.79 -4.50 -10.29
CA ASP A 289 9.40 -4.87 -10.15
C ASP A 289 9.07 -5.16 -8.68
N HIS A 290 7.94 -4.62 -8.26
CA HIS A 290 7.36 -4.89 -6.95
C HIS A 290 6.52 -6.17 -7.01
N ALA A 291 6.75 -7.07 -6.04
CA ALA A 291 5.91 -8.25 -5.78
C ALA A 291 5.64 -9.15 -7.00
N VAL A 292 6.71 -9.53 -7.70
CA VAL A 292 6.71 -10.53 -8.78
C VAL A 292 6.22 -11.87 -8.23
N LYS A 293 5.00 -12.27 -8.60
CA LYS A 293 4.36 -13.51 -8.16
C LYS A 293 5.16 -14.74 -8.61
N GLY A 294 5.35 -15.70 -7.70
CA GLY A 294 6.09 -16.93 -7.96
C GLY A 294 7.61 -16.78 -7.96
N ALA A 295 8.14 -15.57 -7.75
CA ALA A 295 9.58 -15.35 -7.72
C ALA A 295 10.23 -15.80 -6.40
N ALA A 296 9.49 -15.77 -5.28
CA ALA A 296 10.00 -16.19 -3.97
C ALA A 296 9.84 -17.71 -3.76
N PRO A 297 10.57 -18.31 -2.79
CA PRO A 297 10.40 -19.72 -2.43
C PRO A 297 8.94 -20.07 -2.09
N GLY A 298 8.53 -21.30 -2.42
CA GLY A 298 7.17 -21.77 -2.17
C GLY A 298 6.08 -21.09 -3.01
N GLY A 299 6.46 -20.39 -4.09
CA GLY A 299 5.51 -19.71 -4.99
C GLY A 299 5.05 -18.34 -4.50
N GLY A 300 5.68 -17.80 -3.45
CA GLY A 300 5.42 -16.44 -2.96
C GLY A 300 5.90 -15.36 -3.93
N SER A 301 5.70 -14.09 -3.57
CA SER A 301 6.17 -12.95 -4.35
C SER A 301 7.48 -12.37 -3.81
N ALA A 302 8.38 -11.96 -4.71
CA ALA A 302 9.60 -11.23 -4.39
C ALA A 302 9.59 -9.86 -5.07
N THR A 303 10.35 -8.90 -4.53
CA THR A 303 10.72 -7.72 -5.30
C THR A 303 12.05 -7.99 -5.97
N CYS A 304 12.17 -7.64 -7.24
CA CYS A 304 13.40 -7.86 -8.01
C CYS A 304 13.88 -6.53 -8.58
N ALA A 305 15.19 -6.33 -8.62
CA ALA A 305 15.80 -5.11 -9.12
C ALA A 305 17.14 -5.41 -9.80
N ASP A 306 17.49 -4.58 -10.78
CA ASP A 306 18.81 -4.48 -11.40
C ASP A 306 19.35 -3.08 -11.11
N LEU A 307 20.20 -2.99 -10.10
CA LEU A 307 20.72 -1.72 -9.60
C LEU A 307 21.99 -1.33 -10.36
N THR A 308 21.95 -0.15 -10.98
CA THR A 308 23.15 0.47 -11.56
C THR A 308 24.07 1.02 -10.46
N LYS A 309 25.19 1.62 -10.86
CA LYS A 309 26.17 2.20 -9.94
C LYS A 309 25.50 3.10 -8.89
N GLN A 310 25.77 2.84 -7.61
CA GLN A 310 25.20 3.56 -6.46
C GLN A 310 23.67 3.46 -6.32
N GLY A 311 23.00 2.70 -7.18
CA GLY A 311 21.57 2.47 -7.08
C GLY A 311 21.21 1.67 -5.85
N GLY A 312 19.98 1.84 -5.40
CA GLY A 312 19.49 1.15 -4.21
C GLY A 312 18.00 0.85 -4.27
N LEU A 313 17.63 -0.13 -3.44
CA LEU A 313 16.27 -0.49 -3.10
C LEU A 313 16.02 -0.11 -1.63
N THR A 314 15.04 0.75 -1.41
CA THR A 314 14.70 1.33 -0.12
C THR A 314 13.35 0.83 0.37
N PHE A 315 13.28 0.51 1.66
CA PHE A 315 12.04 0.39 2.41
C PHE A 315 12.01 1.43 3.52
N LEU A 316 10.95 2.22 3.61
CA LEU A 316 10.86 3.30 4.59
C LEU A 316 9.47 3.42 5.18
N VAL A 317 9.38 3.80 6.45
CA VAL A 317 8.14 4.21 7.10
C VAL A 317 8.10 5.73 7.11
N LYS A 318 7.12 6.30 6.41
CA LYS A 318 7.05 7.76 6.20
C LYS A 318 6.88 8.50 7.53
N GLN A 319 7.75 9.47 7.82
CA GLN A 319 7.69 10.32 9.03
C GLN A 319 7.64 9.53 10.35
N ALA A 320 8.22 8.32 10.41
CA ALA A 320 7.95 7.43 11.52
C ALA A 320 8.58 7.91 12.83
N ALA A 321 9.83 8.40 12.80
CA ALA A 321 10.53 8.83 14.00
C ALA A 321 9.78 9.95 14.75
N ALA A 322 9.40 11.02 14.06
CA ALA A 322 8.64 12.14 14.64
C ALA A 322 7.27 11.70 15.18
N ALA A 323 6.70 10.65 14.61
CA ALA A 323 5.40 10.12 14.97
C ALA A 323 5.43 9.05 16.07
N GLY A 324 6.60 8.64 16.56
CA GLY A 324 6.74 7.52 17.50
C GLY A 324 6.43 6.15 16.87
N LEU A 325 6.57 6.07 15.53
CA LEU A 325 6.30 4.89 14.71
C LEU A 325 7.57 4.21 14.19
N ALA A 326 8.76 4.62 14.63
CA ALA A 326 10.01 3.99 14.21
C ALA A 326 10.00 2.46 14.48
N PRO A 327 10.08 1.61 13.44
CA PRO A 327 9.88 0.17 13.57
C PRO A 327 11.06 -0.55 14.24
N PHE A 328 12.28 -0.02 14.19
CA PHE A 328 13.48 -0.73 14.65
C PHE A 328 13.78 -0.58 16.16
N GLY A 329 12.93 0.12 16.91
CA GLY A 329 13.03 0.14 18.37
C GLY A 329 12.99 -1.28 18.97
N GLY A 330 14.05 -1.66 19.67
CA GLY A 330 14.20 -3.00 20.27
C GLY A 330 14.52 -4.12 19.27
N ALA A 331 14.90 -3.81 18.03
CA ALA A 331 15.31 -4.82 17.05
C ALA A 331 16.62 -5.51 17.48
N LYS A 332 16.67 -6.84 17.37
CA LYS A 332 17.87 -7.66 17.57
C LYS A 332 18.56 -7.99 16.26
N GLU A 333 17.78 -8.28 15.22
CA GLU A 333 18.30 -8.63 13.90
C GLU A 333 17.27 -8.34 12.80
N LEU A 334 17.78 -8.17 11.58
CA LEU A 334 17.02 -8.11 10.35
C LEU A 334 17.26 -9.42 9.58
N THR A 335 16.19 -10.16 9.29
CA THR A 335 16.27 -11.37 8.46
C THR A 335 15.58 -11.14 7.13
N PHE A 336 16.13 -11.70 6.05
CA PHE A 336 15.57 -11.58 4.70
C PHE A 336 16.05 -12.72 3.81
N LEU A 337 15.28 -13.01 2.77
CA LEU A 337 15.68 -13.88 1.68
C LEU A 337 16.26 -13.03 0.55
N LEU A 338 17.41 -13.44 0.01
CA LEU A 338 17.99 -12.88 -1.20
C LEU A 338 18.35 -13.99 -2.18
N ARG A 339 18.28 -13.64 -3.46
CA ARG A 339 18.78 -14.42 -4.58
C ARG A 339 19.52 -13.51 -5.54
N ASP A 340 20.65 -13.97 -6.04
CA ASP A 340 21.39 -13.31 -7.13
C ASP A 340 20.63 -13.45 -8.47
N GLY A 341 20.59 -12.38 -9.27
CA GLY A 341 19.83 -12.33 -10.51
C GLY A 341 18.38 -11.85 -10.34
N VAL A 342 17.75 -11.45 -11.45
CA VAL A 342 16.34 -11.03 -11.50
C VAL A 342 15.39 -12.22 -11.71
N SER A 343 14.08 -12.00 -11.66
CA SER A 343 13.05 -13.04 -11.79
C SER A 343 13.16 -13.86 -13.09
N THR A 344 13.63 -13.24 -14.18
CA THR A 344 13.79 -13.85 -15.51
C THR A 344 15.11 -14.59 -15.71
N SER A 345 16.07 -14.47 -14.78
CA SER A 345 17.36 -15.15 -14.87
C SER A 345 17.32 -16.51 -14.17
N PRO A 346 18.04 -17.53 -14.68
CA PRO A 346 18.24 -18.78 -13.96
C PRO A 346 18.86 -18.51 -12.58
N PRO A 347 18.42 -19.20 -11.52
CA PRO A 347 19.04 -19.08 -10.22
C PRO A 347 20.52 -19.43 -10.26
N GLN A 348 21.37 -18.59 -9.68
CA GLN A 348 22.81 -18.88 -9.56
C GLN A 348 23.10 -19.42 -8.16
N GLU A 349 23.22 -20.74 -8.05
CA GLU A 349 23.56 -21.40 -6.79
C GLU A 349 24.95 -20.96 -6.31
N GLY A 350 25.09 -20.76 -5.00
CA GLY A 350 26.37 -20.41 -4.37
C GLY A 350 26.87 -18.99 -4.63
N LYS A 351 26.06 -18.11 -5.23
CA LYS A 351 26.39 -16.68 -5.40
C LYS A 351 25.62 -15.78 -4.46
N PHE A 352 26.09 -14.55 -4.32
CA PHE A 352 25.41 -13.48 -3.61
C PHE A 352 25.50 -12.17 -4.41
N PRO A 353 24.48 -11.32 -4.35
CA PRO A 353 24.53 -10.02 -5.00
C PRO A 353 25.44 -9.07 -4.21
N ASP A 354 26.25 -8.28 -4.92
CA ASP A 354 27.15 -7.28 -4.33
C ASP A 354 26.39 -6.05 -3.81
N LEU A 355 25.71 -6.26 -2.70
CA LEU A 355 24.95 -5.25 -1.99
C LEU A 355 25.57 -4.95 -0.63
N LYS A 356 25.36 -3.72 -0.20
CA LYS A 356 25.48 -3.31 1.20
C LYS A 356 24.13 -2.89 1.73
N ILE A 357 23.96 -3.02 3.04
CA ILE A 357 22.77 -2.66 3.78
C ILE A 357 23.14 -1.51 4.71
N PHE A 358 22.30 -0.49 4.76
CA PHE A 358 22.39 0.52 5.79
C PHE A 358 21.00 0.88 6.32
N LEU A 359 21.00 1.40 7.54
CA LEU A 359 19.83 1.82 8.27
C LEU A 359 19.91 3.33 8.51
N MET A 360 18.76 4.01 8.50
CA MET A 360 18.72 5.44 8.75
C MET A 360 17.41 5.92 9.38
N ASN A 361 17.49 7.10 9.97
CA ASN A 361 16.34 7.96 10.24
C ASN A 361 16.16 8.87 9.02
N ASP A 362 15.09 8.64 8.25
CA ASP A 362 14.84 9.38 7.02
C ASP A 362 14.45 10.83 7.28
N GLY A 363 13.71 11.13 8.34
CA GLY A 363 13.31 12.49 8.70
C GLY A 363 14.52 13.36 9.06
N ALA A 364 15.44 12.83 9.87
CA ALA A 364 16.64 13.54 10.30
C ALA A 364 17.81 13.45 9.30
N LYS A 365 17.68 12.63 8.24
CA LYS A 365 18.75 12.31 7.28
C LYS A 365 20.04 11.83 7.97
N LYS A 366 19.89 11.02 9.02
CA LYS A 366 21.00 10.44 9.79
C LYS A 366 21.09 8.94 9.53
N TYR A 367 22.26 8.47 9.16
CA TYR A 367 22.56 7.04 9.00
C TYR A 367 23.02 6.44 10.33
N CYS A 368 22.90 5.12 10.47
CA CYS A 368 23.72 4.41 11.45
C CYS A 368 25.20 4.45 11.04
N ASN A 369 26.11 4.24 11.99
CA ASN A 369 27.54 4.49 11.78
C ASN A 369 28.26 3.41 10.96
N LYS A 370 27.59 2.31 10.63
CA LYS A 370 28.19 1.20 9.88
C LYS A 370 27.22 0.57 8.89
N GLU A 371 27.78 0.21 7.73
CA GLU A 371 27.14 -0.55 6.67
C GLU A 371 27.43 -2.05 6.85
N VAL A 372 26.50 -2.90 6.44
CA VAL A 372 26.65 -4.36 6.46
C VAL A 372 26.67 -4.90 5.04
N TYR A 373 27.71 -5.62 4.64
CA TYR A 373 27.82 -6.16 3.28
C TYR A 373 27.27 -7.58 3.19
N ILE A 374 26.58 -7.91 2.10
CA ILE A 374 26.03 -9.26 1.89
C ILE A 374 27.12 -10.34 1.88
N LYS A 375 28.30 -10.03 1.31
CA LYS A 375 29.45 -10.93 1.30
C LYS A 375 29.88 -11.35 2.71
N ASP A 376 29.78 -10.44 3.69
CA ASP A 376 30.17 -10.69 5.08
C ASP A 376 29.16 -11.57 5.81
N LEU A 377 27.90 -11.57 5.36
CA LEU A 377 26.82 -12.40 5.91
C LEU A 377 26.71 -13.76 5.22
N PHE A 378 27.38 -13.95 4.08
CA PHE A 378 27.19 -15.11 3.22
C PHE A 378 27.57 -16.43 3.90
N ALA A 379 28.69 -16.47 4.62
CA ALA A 379 29.17 -17.68 5.29
C ALA A 379 28.18 -18.22 6.35
N THR A 380 27.39 -17.35 6.96
CA THR A 380 26.38 -17.70 7.98
C THR A 380 24.96 -17.77 7.43
N SER A 381 24.77 -17.51 6.14
CA SER A 381 23.46 -17.58 5.48
C SER A 381 23.04 -19.03 5.23
N VAL A 382 21.74 -19.30 5.25
CA VAL A 382 21.17 -20.64 5.08
C VAL A 382 20.55 -20.78 3.69
N ALA A 383 20.96 -21.78 2.92
CA ALA A 383 20.34 -22.06 1.62
C ALA A 383 18.89 -22.55 1.81
N VAL A 384 17.98 -22.03 0.98
CA VAL A 384 16.55 -22.43 0.99
C VAL A 384 16.09 -23.02 -0.35
N GLY A 385 17.02 -23.23 -1.29
CA GLY A 385 16.81 -23.82 -2.61
C GLY A 385 16.48 -22.82 -3.71
N GLY A 386 16.79 -23.17 -4.97
CA GLY A 386 16.50 -22.32 -6.13
C GLY A 386 17.29 -21.00 -6.10
N GLY A 387 18.56 -21.07 -5.71
CA GLY A 387 19.48 -19.95 -5.53
C GLY A 387 19.18 -19.01 -4.36
N TRP A 388 18.07 -19.23 -3.64
CA TRP A 388 17.68 -18.39 -2.51
C TRP A 388 18.46 -18.75 -1.25
N ARG A 389 18.82 -17.72 -0.49
CA ARG A 389 19.45 -17.87 0.82
C ARG A 389 18.80 -16.94 1.83
N LYS A 390 18.66 -17.41 3.07
CA LYS A 390 18.25 -16.61 4.22
C LYS A 390 19.46 -16.00 4.87
N TYR A 391 19.45 -14.68 4.96
CA TYR A 391 20.47 -13.89 5.63
C TYR A 391 19.93 -13.34 6.93
N THR A 392 20.83 -13.17 7.90
CA THR A 392 20.56 -12.55 9.20
C THR A 392 21.61 -11.47 9.40
N ALA A 393 21.17 -10.21 9.54
CA ALA A 393 22.01 -9.08 9.88
C ALA A 393 21.73 -8.66 11.33
N PRO A 394 22.66 -8.91 12.29
CA PRO A 394 22.49 -8.45 13.66
C PRO A 394 22.35 -6.93 13.71
N PHE A 395 21.39 -6.42 14.47
CA PHE A 395 21.14 -4.98 14.54
C PHE A 395 22.37 -4.21 15.11
N ALA A 396 23.09 -4.84 16.03
CA ALA A 396 24.34 -4.31 16.57
C ALA A 396 25.44 -4.08 15.50
N ALA A 397 25.39 -4.80 14.37
CA ALA A 397 26.37 -4.65 13.29
C ALA A 397 26.29 -3.28 12.59
N PHE A 398 25.14 -2.60 12.63
CA PHE A 398 24.93 -1.29 12.02
C PHE A 398 25.47 -0.13 12.87
N LYS A 399 25.79 -0.35 14.16
CA LYS A 399 26.27 0.68 15.09
C LYS A 399 25.40 1.94 15.10
N CYS A 400 24.10 1.77 15.33
CA CYS A 400 23.15 2.88 15.48
C CYS A 400 23.30 3.48 16.89
N ASP A 401 24.26 4.39 17.08
CA ASP A 401 24.57 5.02 18.38
C ASP A 401 24.62 6.56 18.28
N TYR A 402 25.06 7.24 19.34
CA TYR A 402 24.98 8.71 19.51
C TYR A 402 25.61 9.55 18.41
N ALA A 403 26.59 9.02 17.66
CA ALA A 403 27.16 9.74 16.51
C ALA A 403 26.25 9.71 15.27
N GLY A 404 25.34 8.73 15.19
CA GLY A 404 24.44 8.49 14.07
C GLY A 404 22.97 8.57 14.46
N ALA A 405 22.12 7.86 13.72
CA ALA A 405 20.71 7.72 14.09
C ALA A 405 20.54 6.74 15.26
N ARG A 406 19.66 7.07 16.20
CA ARG A 406 19.43 6.25 17.39
C ARG A 406 18.53 5.05 17.06
N PRO A 407 18.66 3.91 17.77
CA PRO A 407 17.89 2.70 17.47
C PRO A 407 16.37 2.90 17.42
N ASN A 408 15.84 3.71 18.33
CA ASN A 408 14.41 4.03 18.43
C ASN A 408 13.94 5.10 17.43
N GLU A 409 14.80 5.54 16.51
CA GLU A 409 14.51 6.53 15.48
C GLU A 409 14.66 5.97 14.07
N ILE A 410 15.20 4.76 13.92
CA ILE A 410 15.41 4.15 12.61
C ILE A 410 14.07 3.78 11.99
N ASP A 411 13.86 4.26 10.77
CA ASP A 411 12.62 4.08 10.02
C ASP A 411 12.83 3.72 8.54
N ARG A 412 14.08 3.49 8.15
CA ARG A 412 14.44 3.15 6.79
C ARG A 412 15.58 2.14 6.73
N VAL A 413 15.47 1.21 5.78
CA VAL A 413 16.50 0.24 5.40
C VAL A 413 16.71 0.30 3.89
N ASP A 414 17.97 0.24 3.48
CA ASP A 414 18.37 0.29 2.07
C ASP A 414 19.28 -0.88 1.73
N PHE A 415 19.13 -1.39 0.51
CA PHE A 415 20.04 -2.32 -0.15
C PHE A 415 20.66 -1.59 -1.33
N GLN A 416 21.97 -1.31 -1.28
CA GLN A 416 22.65 -0.49 -2.28
C GLN A 416 23.75 -1.26 -2.99
N ASN A 417 23.83 -1.09 -4.31
CA ASN A 417 24.97 -1.48 -5.12
C ASN A 417 26.19 -0.64 -4.75
N TYR A 418 27.22 -1.27 -4.18
CA TYR A 418 28.47 -0.61 -3.79
C TYR A 418 29.60 -0.79 -4.81
N VAL A 419 29.37 -1.52 -5.91
CA VAL A 419 30.37 -1.81 -6.93
C VAL A 419 30.39 -0.71 -8.00
N PRO A 420 31.53 -0.04 -8.27
CA PRO A 420 31.55 1.18 -9.08
C PRO A 420 31.24 1.04 -10.58
N ARG A 421 31.21 -0.17 -11.14
CA ARG A 421 31.10 -0.40 -12.61
C ARG A 421 30.13 -1.51 -13.00
N GLU A 422 29.54 -2.19 -12.04
CA GLU A 422 28.73 -3.38 -12.29
C GLU A 422 27.26 -3.12 -11.98
N LYS A 423 26.41 -3.81 -12.73
CA LYS A 423 24.98 -3.90 -12.47
C LYS A 423 24.73 -5.05 -11.50
N VAL A 424 23.95 -4.82 -10.45
CA VAL A 424 23.67 -5.84 -9.43
C VAL A 424 22.21 -6.27 -9.54
N PRO A 425 21.92 -7.36 -10.27
CA PRO A 425 20.59 -7.95 -10.33
C PRO A 425 20.34 -8.82 -9.09
N PHE A 426 19.18 -8.66 -8.46
CA PHE A 426 18.77 -9.52 -7.34
C PHE A 426 17.25 -9.57 -7.17
N CYS A 427 16.80 -10.54 -6.38
CA CYS A 427 15.45 -10.57 -5.82
C CYS A 427 15.50 -10.67 -4.29
N LEU A 428 14.53 -10.04 -3.62
CA LEU A 428 14.38 -9.98 -2.17
C LEU A 428 12.97 -10.43 -1.76
N ALA A 429 12.89 -11.26 -0.72
CA ALA A 429 11.63 -11.74 -0.14
C ALA A 429 11.73 -11.87 1.39
N ASP A 430 10.57 -12.02 2.05
CA ASP A 430 10.42 -12.34 3.47
C ASP A 430 11.34 -11.55 4.42
N MET A 431 11.28 -10.22 4.34
CA MET A 431 12.07 -9.33 5.19
C MET A 431 11.35 -9.02 6.50
N VAL A 432 12.01 -9.34 7.62
CA VAL A 432 11.43 -9.37 8.97
C VAL A 432 12.40 -8.75 9.98
N ILE A 433 11.87 -7.96 10.91
CA ILE A 433 12.56 -7.41 12.08
C ILE A 433 12.29 -8.32 13.28
N VAL A 434 13.33 -8.94 13.82
CA VAL A 434 13.25 -9.82 14.99
C VAL A 434 13.60 -9.04 16.26
N ARG A 435 12.92 -9.31 17.38
CA ARG A 435 13.02 -8.58 18.65
C ARG A 435 13.41 -9.41 19.84
#